data_AF-A0A6G1BI77-F1
#
_entry.id   AF-A0A6G1BI77-F1
#
_cell.length_a   1.000
_cell.length_b   1.000
_cell.length_c   1.000
_cell.angle_alpha   90.00
_cell.angle_beta   90.00
_cell.angle_gamma   90.00
#
_symmetry.space_group_name_H-M   'P 1'
#
loop_
_entity.id
_entity.type
_entity.pdbx_description
1 polymer ?
#
loop_
_entity_poly.entity_id
_entity_poly.type
_entity_poly.pdbx_seq_one_letter_code
_entity_poly.pdbx_strand_id
1 'polypeptide(L)'
;ELLKTDISSITEQEFRTIIIKLINRLEKSMEDIRETMATNTMEIKNSYDELKNAINEIHNKLEASNARIEEAERRISDLEDSIIEKEETEKKIDKLIQEHERRVQELSDTIKWNNIRIIGIPEEEERGKGAEGVLEQIIAGNFPNLRREVDVEIQEAQRTPLRRNLNRSAA
;
A
#
# COMPACT_ATOMS: atom_id res chain seq x y z
N GLU A 1 68.84 -5.44 44.33
CA GLU A 1 70.01 -5.74 45.18
C GLU A 1 71.05 -4.62 45.24
N LEU A 2 71.46 -3.98 44.14
CA LEU A 2 72.45 -2.88 44.12
C LEU A 2 72.08 -1.58 44.87
N LEU A 3 70.80 -1.35 45.18
CA LEU A 3 70.34 -0.17 45.94
C LEU A 3 70.38 -0.38 47.46
N LYS A 4 70.75 -1.57 47.93
CA LYS A 4 70.77 -1.94 49.35
C LYS A 4 72.18 -1.98 49.96
N THR A 5 73.22 -1.67 49.19
CA THR A 5 74.62 -1.63 49.66
C THR A 5 74.93 -0.31 50.35
N ASP A 6 75.45 -0.37 51.58
CA ASP A 6 75.85 0.78 52.37
C ASP A 6 77.07 1.48 51.76
N ILE A 7 76.82 2.66 51.19
CA ILE A 7 77.80 3.43 50.39
C ILE A 7 78.99 3.89 51.24
N SER A 8 78.83 3.93 52.57
CA SER A 8 79.87 4.37 53.50
C SER A 8 81.05 3.40 53.65
N SER A 9 80.94 2.17 53.12
CA SER A 9 81.89 1.07 53.36
C SER A 9 82.58 0.51 52.10
N ILE A 10 82.33 1.08 50.93
CA ILE A 10 82.82 0.61 49.62
C ILE A 10 83.94 1.49 49.05
N THR A 11 84.82 0.90 48.24
CA THR A 11 85.90 1.62 47.56
C THR A 11 85.39 2.47 46.39
N GLU A 12 86.13 3.50 46.00
CA GLU A 12 85.75 4.36 44.86
C GLU A 12 85.56 3.59 43.56
N GLN A 13 86.36 2.54 43.34
CA GLN A 13 86.28 1.69 42.15
C GLN A 13 85.00 0.83 42.13
N GLU A 14 84.57 0.33 43.29
CA GLU A 14 83.29 -0.36 43.45
C GLU A 14 82.11 0.60 43.23
N PHE A 15 82.18 1.81 43.79
CA PHE A 15 81.19 2.85 43.56
C PHE A 15 81.04 3.19 42.07
N ARG A 16 82.15 3.45 41.36
CA ARG A 16 82.15 3.70 39.90
C ARG A 16 81.51 2.54 39.13
N THR A 17 81.83 1.30 39.51
CA THR A 17 81.27 0.10 38.87
C THR A 17 79.74 0.00 39.08
N ILE A 18 79.25 0.32 40.28
CA ILE A 18 77.81 0.34 40.60
C ILE A 18 77.11 1.40 39.76
N ILE A 19 77.67 2.61 39.66
CA ILE A 19 77.09 3.70 38.86
C ILE A 19 77.00 3.33 37.38
N ILE A 20 78.07 2.78 36.78
CA ILE A 20 78.06 2.33 35.39
C ILE A 20 76.97 1.27 35.15
N LYS A 21 76.82 0.30 36.07
CA LYS A 21 75.77 -0.72 35.97
C LYS A 21 74.35 -0.12 36.05
N LEU A 22 74.14 0.92 36.87
CA LEU A 22 72.86 1.60 36.99
C LEU A 22 72.54 2.40 35.73
N ILE A 23 73.51 3.14 35.18
CA ILE A 23 73.37 3.91 33.93
C ILE A 23 73.02 2.96 32.78
N ASN A 24 73.78 1.87 32.59
CA ASN A 24 73.49 0.91 31.52
C ASN A 24 72.10 0.26 31.65
N ARG A 25 71.63 0.05 32.89
CA ARG A 25 70.27 -0.47 33.13
C ARG A 25 69.20 0.56 32.77
N LEU A 26 69.42 1.83 33.11
CA LEU A 26 68.52 2.92 32.72
C LEU A 26 68.50 3.11 31.21
N GLU A 27 69.65 3.13 30.54
CA GLU A 27 69.75 3.21 29.08
C GLU A 27 68.97 2.08 28.40
N LYS A 28 69.14 0.83 28.86
CA LYS A 28 68.38 -0.30 28.32
C LYS A 28 66.87 -0.15 28.54
N SER A 29 66.46 0.25 29.75
CA SER A 29 65.03 0.49 30.03
C SER A 29 64.45 1.62 29.20
N MET A 30 65.23 2.67 28.92
CA MET A 30 64.81 3.79 28.07
C MET A 30 64.66 3.35 26.61
N GLU A 31 65.57 2.51 26.11
CA GLU A 31 65.46 1.96 24.76
C GLU A 31 64.24 1.04 24.61
N ASP A 32 64.01 0.15 25.59
CA ASP A 32 62.82 -0.72 25.61
C ASP A 32 61.52 0.10 25.60
N ILE A 33 61.45 1.18 26.41
CA ILE A 33 60.30 2.10 26.42
C ILE A 33 60.16 2.81 25.07
N ARG A 34 61.27 3.26 24.48
CA ARG A 34 61.28 3.97 23.19
C ARG A 34 60.76 3.07 22.06
N GLU A 35 61.21 1.83 22.00
CA GLU A 35 60.71 0.84 21.04
C GLU A 35 59.22 0.60 21.23
N THR A 36 58.78 0.36 22.48
CA THR A 36 57.36 0.13 22.81
C THR A 36 56.49 1.35 22.47
N MET A 37 56.99 2.57 22.71
CA MET A 37 56.28 3.79 22.34
C MET A 37 56.19 3.94 20.81
N ALA A 38 57.25 3.59 20.08
CA ALA A 38 57.25 3.66 18.62
C ALA A 38 56.25 2.68 18.01
N THR A 39 56.19 1.44 18.51
CA THR A 39 55.20 0.44 18.05
C THR A 39 53.78 0.90 18.33
N ASN A 40 53.49 1.33 19.57
CA ASN A 40 52.16 1.82 19.94
C ASN A 40 51.73 3.04 19.10
N THR A 41 52.66 3.95 18.82
CA THR A 41 52.39 5.12 17.97
C THR A 41 52.03 4.70 16.54
N MET A 42 52.72 3.70 16.00
CA MET A 42 52.43 3.16 14.67
C MET A 42 51.07 2.47 14.61
N GLU A 43 50.72 1.68 15.63
CA GLU A 43 49.41 1.01 15.73
C GLU A 43 48.26 2.03 15.84
N ILE A 44 48.40 3.05 16.69
CA ILE A 44 47.41 4.12 16.83
C ILE A 44 47.22 4.85 15.50
N LYS A 45 48.31 5.14 14.77
CA LYS A 45 48.23 5.80 13.47
C LYS A 45 47.49 4.95 12.43
N ASN A 46 47.81 3.65 12.36
CA ASN A 46 47.13 2.73 11.45
C ASN A 46 45.63 2.64 11.76
N SER A 47 45.27 2.49 13.05
CA SER A 47 43.87 2.48 13.47
C SER A 47 43.15 3.79 13.15
N TYR A 48 43.82 4.93 13.32
CA TYR A 48 43.28 6.23 12.94
C TYR A 48 42.98 6.33 11.44
N ASP A 49 43.90 5.85 10.59
CA ASP A 49 43.71 5.87 9.13
C ASP A 49 42.56 4.93 8.70
N GLU A 50 42.43 3.76 9.34
CA GLU A 50 41.30 2.85 9.12
C GLU A 50 39.96 3.48 9.52
N LEU A 51 39.87 4.08 10.70
CA LEU A 51 38.67 4.77 11.17
C LEU A 51 38.29 5.93 10.26
N LYS A 52 39.27 6.71 9.81
CA LYS A 52 39.06 7.82 8.87
C LYS A 52 38.48 7.34 7.55
N ASN A 53 39.00 6.24 7.01
CA ASN A 53 38.48 5.65 5.77
C ASN A 53 37.04 5.14 5.97
N ALA A 54 36.76 4.45 7.08
CA ALA A 54 35.42 3.96 7.39
C ALA A 54 34.40 5.11 7.53
N ILE A 55 34.78 6.22 8.16
CA ILE A 55 33.95 7.43 8.28
C ILE A 55 33.63 8.00 6.90
N ASN A 56 34.62 8.11 6.01
CA ASN A 56 34.41 8.61 4.65
C ASN A 56 33.45 7.71 3.85
N GLU A 57 33.57 6.39 3.98
CA GLU A 57 32.63 5.46 3.32
C GLU A 57 31.20 5.62 3.84
N ILE A 58 31.03 5.79 5.16
CA ILE A 58 29.73 6.03 5.77
C ILE A 58 29.14 7.34 5.25
N HIS A 59 29.95 8.39 5.18
CA HIS A 59 29.52 9.70 4.68
C HIS A 59 29.00 9.61 3.23
N ASN A 60 29.76 8.97 2.34
CA ASN A 60 29.34 8.80 0.94
C ASN A 60 28.05 7.97 0.81
N LYS A 61 27.91 6.91 1.61
CA LYS A 61 26.68 6.10 1.63
C LYS A 61 25.48 6.90 2.15
N LEU A 62 25.71 7.78 3.13
CA LEU A 62 24.68 8.65 3.69
C LEU A 62 24.21 9.67 2.65
N GLU A 63 25.12 10.33 1.94
CA GLU A 63 24.77 11.26 0.85
C GLU A 63 23.96 10.56 -0.25
N ALA A 64 24.41 9.37 -0.68
CA ALA A 64 23.68 8.58 -1.66
C ALA A 64 22.28 8.17 -1.17
N SER A 65 22.14 7.87 0.12
CA SER A 65 20.84 7.58 0.73
C SER A 65 19.95 8.81 0.77
N ASN A 66 20.51 9.99 1.09
CA ASN A 66 19.75 11.24 1.16
C ASN A 66 19.18 11.62 -0.22
N ALA A 67 20.01 11.53 -1.27
CA ALA A 67 19.55 11.79 -2.64
C ALA A 67 18.41 10.84 -3.07
N ARG A 68 18.46 9.57 -2.66
CA ARG A 68 17.39 8.61 -2.93
C ARG A 68 16.10 8.93 -2.16
N ILE A 69 16.21 9.45 -0.94
CA ILE A 69 15.07 9.88 -0.13
C ILE A 69 14.41 11.10 -0.77
N GLU A 70 15.18 12.12 -1.14
CA GLU A 70 14.67 13.34 -1.80
C GLU A 70 13.96 13.01 -3.13
N GLU A 71 14.47 12.06 -3.91
CA GLU A 71 13.79 11.58 -5.12
C GLU A 71 12.49 10.83 -4.78
N ALA A 72 12.49 10.00 -3.74
CA ALA A 72 11.29 9.29 -3.30
C ALA A 72 10.22 10.27 -2.80
N GLU A 73 10.59 11.29 -2.04
CA GLU A 73 9.69 12.34 -1.55
C GLU A 73 9.03 13.11 -2.69
N ARG A 74 9.80 13.52 -3.72
CA ARG A 74 9.24 14.16 -4.92
C ARG A 74 8.23 13.26 -5.63
N ARG A 75 8.57 11.98 -5.84
CA ARG A 75 7.66 11.01 -6.46
C ARG A 75 6.39 10.77 -5.64
N ILE A 76 6.49 10.81 -4.30
CA ILE A 76 5.31 10.68 -3.43
C ILE A 76 4.43 11.93 -3.60
N SER A 77 5.00 13.13 -3.61
CA SER A 77 4.25 14.38 -3.85
C SER A 77 3.51 14.35 -5.18
N ASP A 78 4.16 13.95 -6.27
CA ASP A 78 3.52 13.86 -7.60
C ASP A 78 2.37 12.84 -7.60
N LEU A 79 2.50 11.74 -6.85
CA LEU A 79 1.45 10.73 -6.72
C LEU A 79 0.27 11.22 -5.87
N GLU A 80 0.53 11.98 -4.80
CA GLU A 80 -0.51 12.60 -3.98
C GLU A 80 -1.37 13.54 -4.81
N ASP A 81 -0.75 14.41 -5.62
CA ASP A 81 -1.47 15.30 -6.54
C ASP A 81 -2.31 14.51 -7.55
N SER A 82 -1.73 13.46 -8.16
CA SER A 82 -2.46 12.61 -9.11
C SER A 82 -3.64 11.87 -8.49
N ILE A 83 -3.55 11.48 -7.21
CA ILE A 83 -4.65 10.84 -6.48
C ILE A 83 -5.81 11.83 -6.31
N ILE A 84 -5.51 13.07 -5.91
CA ILE A 84 -6.53 14.12 -5.73
C ILE A 84 -7.27 14.37 -7.05
N GLU A 85 -6.54 14.50 -8.17
CA GLU A 85 -7.15 14.67 -9.49
C GLU A 85 -8.07 13.49 -9.85
N LYS A 86 -7.64 12.25 -9.58
CA LYS A 86 -8.46 11.06 -9.85
C LYS A 86 -9.73 11.04 -9.01
N GLU A 87 -9.67 11.36 -7.72
CA GLU A 87 -10.85 11.45 -6.86
C GLU A 87 -11.86 12.48 -7.38
N GLU A 88 -11.40 13.61 -7.91
CA GLU A 88 -12.30 14.59 -8.53
C GLU A 88 -12.95 14.06 -9.80
N THR A 89 -12.21 13.32 -10.63
CA THR A 89 -12.77 12.70 -11.85
C THR A 89 -13.78 11.60 -11.51
N GLU A 90 -13.51 10.78 -10.50
CA GLU A 90 -14.41 9.73 -10.02
C GLU A 90 -15.73 10.33 -9.52
N LYS A 91 -15.67 11.39 -8.70
CA LYS A 91 -16.87 12.13 -8.25
C LYS A 91 -17.71 12.68 -9.40
N LYS A 92 -17.08 13.09 -10.52
CA LYS A 92 -17.81 13.55 -11.71
C LYS A 92 -18.48 12.38 -12.43
N ILE A 93 -17.80 11.25 -12.57
CA ILE A 93 -18.34 10.04 -13.19
C ILE A 93 -19.53 9.51 -12.37
N ASP A 94 -19.42 9.47 -11.04
CA ASP A 94 -20.51 9.01 -10.17
C ASP A 94 -21.78 9.84 -10.34
N LYS A 95 -21.64 11.17 -10.43
CA LYS A 95 -22.79 12.06 -10.70
C LYS A 95 -23.43 11.78 -12.06
N LEU A 96 -22.62 11.52 -13.09
CA LEU A 96 -23.13 11.17 -14.42
C LEU A 96 -23.86 9.83 -14.41
N ILE A 97 -23.32 8.83 -13.69
CA ILE A 97 -23.96 7.52 -13.53
C ILE A 97 -25.31 7.69 -12.84
N GLN A 98 -25.38 8.43 -11.73
CA GLN A 98 -26.63 8.69 -11.01
C GLN A 98 -27.65 9.42 -11.88
N GLU A 99 -27.22 10.40 -12.68
CA GLU A 99 -28.12 11.09 -13.62
C GLU A 99 -28.65 10.14 -14.69
N HIS A 100 -27.77 9.32 -15.28
CA HIS A 100 -28.17 8.36 -16.30
C HIS A 100 -29.08 7.27 -15.75
N GLU A 101 -28.84 6.78 -14.54
CA GLU A 101 -29.70 5.81 -13.87
C GLU A 101 -31.11 6.38 -13.67
N ARG A 102 -31.22 7.61 -13.14
CA ARG A 102 -32.50 8.31 -12.99
C ARG A 102 -33.21 8.45 -14.34
N ARG A 103 -32.50 8.86 -15.39
CA ARG A 103 -33.08 9.02 -16.73
C ARG A 103 -33.56 7.69 -17.32
N VAL A 104 -32.82 6.60 -17.11
CA VAL A 104 -33.23 5.26 -17.54
C VAL A 104 -34.50 4.83 -16.80
N GLN A 105 -34.59 5.10 -15.50
CA GLN A 105 -35.79 4.83 -14.72
C GLN A 105 -36.99 5.63 -15.26
N GLU A 106 -36.85 6.94 -15.47
CA GLU A 106 -37.91 7.80 -16.01
C GLU A 106 -38.38 7.35 -17.40
N LEU A 107 -37.45 6.97 -18.28
CA LEU A 107 -37.79 6.42 -19.60
C LEU A 107 -38.51 5.07 -19.48
N SER A 108 -38.03 4.18 -18.60
CA SER A 108 -38.70 2.90 -18.34
C SER A 108 -40.12 3.11 -17.83
N ASP A 109 -40.32 4.03 -16.89
CA ASP A 109 -41.63 4.33 -16.32
C ASP A 109 -42.56 4.96 -17.36
N THR A 110 -42.03 5.85 -18.20
CA THR A 110 -42.77 6.43 -19.33
C THR A 110 -43.20 5.37 -20.34
N ILE A 111 -42.31 4.46 -20.73
CA ILE A 111 -42.62 3.36 -21.67
C ILE A 111 -43.66 2.41 -21.07
N LYS A 112 -43.62 2.20 -19.75
CA LYS A 112 -44.53 1.27 -19.05
C LYS A 112 -45.81 1.93 -18.56
N TRP A 113 -46.01 3.24 -18.75
CA TRP A 113 -47.12 4.00 -18.20
C TRP A 113 -48.50 3.42 -18.58
N ASN A 114 -48.64 2.93 -19.82
CA ASN A 114 -49.88 2.31 -20.31
C ASN A 114 -49.95 0.78 -20.12
N ASN A 115 -48.92 0.17 -19.52
CA ASN A 115 -48.85 -1.29 -19.38
C ASN A 115 -49.57 -1.75 -18.10
N ILE A 116 -50.47 -2.72 -18.23
CA ILE A 116 -51.17 -3.33 -17.10
C ILE A 116 -50.61 -4.73 -16.86
N ARG A 117 -50.29 -5.04 -15.59
CA ARG A 117 -49.84 -6.38 -15.18
C ARG A 117 -50.97 -7.16 -14.51
N ILE A 118 -51.40 -8.24 -15.15
CA ILE A 118 -52.41 -9.15 -14.61
C ILE A 118 -51.71 -10.37 -14.03
N ILE A 119 -52.06 -10.72 -12.79
CA ILE A 119 -51.49 -11.85 -12.04
C ILE A 119 -52.58 -12.86 -11.69
N GLY A 120 -52.18 -14.11 -11.42
CA GLY A 120 -53.12 -15.19 -11.05
C GLY A 120 -53.78 -15.90 -12.22
N ILE A 121 -53.38 -15.62 -13.47
CA ILE A 121 -53.85 -16.34 -14.66
C ILE A 121 -53.20 -17.73 -14.72
N PRO A 122 -53.98 -18.83 -14.73
CA PRO A 122 -53.45 -20.17 -14.90
C PRO A 122 -52.57 -20.28 -16.15
N GLU A 123 -51.56 -21.16 -16.10
CA GLU A 123 -50.75 -21.44 -17.28
C GLU A 123 -51.59 -22.16 -18.34
N GLU A 124 -51.32 -21.90 -19.63
CA GLU A 124 -52.03 -22.46 -20.80
C GLU A 124 -53.43 -21.87 -21.06
N GLU A 125 -53.91 -20.94 -20.25
CA GLU A 125 -55.21 -20.28 -20.48
C GLU A 125 -55.20 -19.45 -21.78
N GLU A 126 -54.03 -18.95 -22.17
CA GLU A 126 -53.80 -18.24 -23.43
C GLU A 126 -53.75 -19.19 -24.65
N ARG A 127 -53.72 -20.52 -24.45
CA ARG A 127 -53.56 -21.50 -25.53
C ARG A 127 -54.83 -21.53 -26.40
N GLY A 128 -54.70 -21.09 -27.64
CA GLY A 128 -55.77 -21.07 -28.65
C GLY A 128 -56.38 -19.69 -28.87
N LYS A 129 -56.71 -18.94 -27.81
CA LYS A 129 -57.30 -17.59 -27.90
C LYS A 129 -56.29 -16.44 -27.76
N GLY A 130 -55.04 -16.74 -27.42
CA GLY A 130 -53.99 -15.75 -27.19
C GLY A 130 -54.15 -14.99 -25.87
N ALA A 131 -53.13 -14.18 -25.51
CA ALA A 131 -53.17 -13.36 -24.30
C ALA A 131 -54.24 -12.25 -24.40
N GLU A 132 -54.47 -11.73 -25.60
CA GLU A 132 -55.54 -10.75 -25.88
C GLU A 132 -56.91 -11.36 -25.57
N GLY A 133 -57.22 -12.55 -26.10
CA GLY A 133 -58.49 -13.22 -25.85
C GLY A 133 -58.74 -13.55 -24.37
N VAL A 134 -57.68 -13.81 -23.59
CA VAL A 134 -57.79 -13.93 -22.12
C VAL A 134 -58.17 -12.60 -21.49
N LEU A 135 -57.54 -11.49 -21.89
CA LEU A 135 -57.88 -10.16 -21.41
C LEU A 135 -59.33 -9.78 -21.75
N GLU A 136 -59.80 -10.10 -22.96
CA GLU A 136 -61.19 -9.84 -23.37
C GLU A 136 -62.20 -10.54 -22.46
N GLN A 137 -61.93 -11.79 -22.08
CA GLN A 137 -62.80 -12.54 -21.15
C GLN A 137 -62.79 -11.93 -19.74
N ILE A 138 -61.62 -11.48 -19.27
CA ILE A 138 -61.50 -10.81 -17.97
C ILE A 138 -62.32 -9.51 -17.94
N ILE A 139 -62.23 -8.70 -18.99
CA ILE A 139 -63.00 -7.45 -19.11
C ILE A 139 -64.50 -7.75 -19.18
N ALA A 140 -64.92 -8.70 -20.03
CA ALA A 140 -66.34 -9.04 -20.15
C ALA A 140 -66.93 -9.61 -18.84
N GLY A 141 -66.16 -10.41 -18.11
CA GLY A 141 -66.59 -11.01 -16.84
C GLY A 141 -66.64 -10.05 -15.66
N ASN A 142 -65.69 -9.11 -15.57
CA ASN A 142 -65.55 -8.23 -14.39
C ASN A 142 -66.04 -6.79 -14.64
N PHE A 143 -65.94 -6.28 -15.87
CA PHE A 143 -66.20 -4.88 -16.23
C PHE A 143 -67.08 -4.77 -17.49
N PRO A 144 -68.32 -5.27 -17.48
CA PRO A 144 -69.17 -5.36 -18.67
C PRO A 144 -69.51 -4.00 -19.31
N ASN A 145 -69.45 -2.91 -18.55
CA ASN A 145 -69.74 -1.56 -19.03
C ASN A 145 -68.53 -0.90 -19.71
N LEU A 146 -67.30 -1.38 -19.45
CA LEU A 146 -66.06 -0.74 -19.91
C LEU A 146 -65.99 -0.66 -21.44
N ARG A 147 -66.42 -1.72 -22.14
CA ARG A 147 -66.48 -1.73 -23.62
C ARG A 147 -67.61 -0.90 -24.23
N ARG A 148 -68.63 -0.53 -23.45
CA ARG A 148 -69.73 0.31 -23.94
C ARG A 148 -69.38 1.79 -23.86
N GLU A 149 -68.56 2.14 -22.88
CA GLU A 149 -68.23 3.53 -22.55
C GLU A 149 -66.89 3.98 -23.14
N VAL A 150 -65.94 3.05 -23.36
CA VAL A 150 -64.60 3.36 -23.87
C VAL A 150 -64.19 2.34 -24.94
N ASP A 151 -63.59 2.83 -26.02
CA ASP A 151 -62.96 1.97 -27.04
C ASP A 151 -61.56 1.57 -26.54
N VAL A 152 -61.40 0.31 -26.14
CA VAL A 152 -60.15 -0.19 -25.54
C VAL A 152 -59.33 -0.85 -26.63
N GLU A 153 -58.28 -0.17 -27.08
CA GLU A 153 -57.31 -0.71 -28.04
C GLU A 153 -56.14 -1.39 -27.30
N ILE A 154 -55.83 -2.63 -27.68
CA ILE A 154 -54.70 -3.39 -27.14
C ILE A 154 -53.59 -3.36 -28.19
N GLN A 155 -52.44 -2.77 -27.83
CA GLN A 155 -51.29 -2.73 -28.73
C GLN A 155 -50.51 -4.05 -28.74
N GLU A 156 -50.33 -4.66 -27.56
CA GLU A 156 -49.65 -5.94 -27.40
C GLU A 156 -50.11 -6.59 -26.09
N ALA A 157 -50.36 -7.90 -26.10
CA ALA A 157 -50.55 -8.69 -24.89
C ALA A 157 -49.66 -9.93 -24.91
N GLN A 158 -48.93 -10.15 -23.82
CA GLN A 158 -48.00 -11.28 -23.70
C GLN A 158 -47.84 -11.74 -22.25
N ARG A 159 -47.51 -13.02 -22.06
CA ARG A 159 -47.17 -13.58 -20.76
C ARG A 159 -45.69 -13.34 -20.45
N THR A 160 -45.39 -12.88 -19.24
CA THR A 160 -44.02 -12.61 -18.78
C THR A 160 -43.63 -13.53 -17.64
N PRO A 161 -42.47 -14.23 -17.71
CA PRO A 161 -41.50 -14.22 -18.81
C PRO A 161 -42.00 -15.00 -20.04
N LEU A 162 -41.56 -14.59 -21.23
CA LEU A 162 -41.97 -15.18 -22.52
C LEU A 162 -41.62 -16.68 -22.64
N ARG A 163 -40.62 -17.14 -21.87
CA ARG A 163 -40.24 -18.56 -21.80
C ARG A 163 -40.60 -19.12 -20.42
N ARG A 164 -41.34 -20.22 -20.43
CA ARG A 164 -41.61 -21.03 -19.23
C ARG A 164 -40.29 -21.56 -18.68
N ASN A 165 -40.00 -21.24 -17.43
CA ASN A 165 -38.87 -21.85 -16.73
C ASN A 165 -39.31 -23.24 -16.24
N LEU A 166 -38.91 -24.28 -16.97
CA LEU A 166 -39.22 -25.68 -16.64
C LEU A 166 -38.61 -26.14 -15.30
N ASN A 167 -37.66 -25.37 -14.75
CA ASN A 167 -37.02 -25.66 -13.46
C ASN A 167 -37.72 -24.98 -12.27
N ARG A 168 -38.84 -24.28 -12.50
CA ARG A 168 -39.63 -23.69 -11.42
C ARG A 168 -40.55 -24.77 -10.85
N SER A 169 -40.32 -25.20 -9.61
CA SER A 169 -41.22 -26.14 -8.93
C SER A 169 -42.64 -25.57 -8.91
N ALA A 170 -43.62 -26.36 -9.35
CA ALA A 170 -45.02 -26.05 -9.11
C ALA A 170 -45.24 -26.10 -7.59
N ALA A 171 -45.57 -24.95 -7.01
CA ALA A 171 -46.03 -24.87 -5.62
C ALA A 171 -47.52 -25.25 -5.56
#